data_AF-A0A7J5JEM5-F1
#
_entry.id   AF-A0A7J5JEM5-F1
#
_cell.length_a   1.000
_cell.length_b   1.000
_cell.length_c   1.000
_cell.angle_alpha   90.00
_cell.angle_beta   90.00
_cell.angle_gamma   90.00
#
_symmetry.space_group_name_H-M   'P 1'
#
loop_
_entity.id
_entity.type
_entity.pdbx_description
1 polymer ?
#
loop_
_entity_poly.entity_id
_entity_poly.type
_entity_poly.pdbx_seq_one_letter_code
_entity_poly.pdbx_strand_id
1 'polypeptide(L)'
;MEITMKEKNAISESLRAYVAKYPSQTKAAGSLKGVSVGTVSNILNGRYENISDEMFRNVASQVGGVSATGWQIVETGAYQEITAVLSDAQRWRNVTWVTGEAGCGKSTTARVYLHEHKEVFYILCSEDMKKGDFVREIARTVGIRTEGYNIREVWGLILDDIIQMDAPLLVFDEADKLTEPVFHYFISLYNKLEEKCGVVFLSTDYIAKRISNGLRYQKPGYKEFYSRIGRKFYELEPTDVNDVFAICSANGVTDKKNIDKVIKEASTCDFDLRRVRKSIHKVKRMVGE
;
A
#
# COMPACT_ATOMS: atom_id res chain seq x y z
N MET A 1 27.85 8.95 -8.37
CA MET A 1 28.42 7.58 -8.34
C MET A 1 27.82 6.82 -9.50
N GLU A 2 28.68 6.21 -10.31
CA GLU A 2 28.28 5.42 -11.49
C GLU A 2 27.66 4.09 -11.01
N ILE A 3 26.54 3.67 -11.60
CA ILE A 3 25.89 2.40 -11.24
C ILE A 3 26.66 1.25 -11.89
N THR A 4 27.06 0.28 -11.06
CA THR A 4 27.79 -0.91 -11.50
C THR A 4 26.89 -1.85 -12.32
N MET A 5 27.49 -2.69 -13.17
CA MET A 5 26.73 -3.68 -13.96
C MET A 5 25.92 -4.64 -13.07
N LYS A 6 26.46 -5.00 -11.90
CA LYS A 6 25.78 -5.85 -10.92
C LYS A 6 24.49 -5.18 -10.40
N GLU A 7 24.55 -3.89 -10.10
CA GLU A 7 23.38 -3.12 -9.68
C GLU A 7 22.35 -2.97 -10.81
N LYS A 8 22.79 -2.73 -12.07
CA LYS A 8 21.88 -2.69 -13.23
C LYS A 8 21.10 -3.99 -13.39
N ASN A 9 21.78 -5.13 -13.23
CA ASN A 9 21.14 -6.46 -13.30
C ASN A 9 20.14 -6.68 -12.15
N ALA A 10 20.49 -6.31 -10.92
CA ALA A 10 19.56 -6.41 -9.79
C ALA A 10 18.30 -5.53 -9.97
N ILE A 11 18.46 -4.33 -10.55
CA ILE A 11 17.34 -3.46 -10.90
C ILE A 11 16.48 -4.11 -11.99
N SER A 12 17.10 -4.72 -13.00
CA SER A 12 16.37 -5.44 -14.06
C SER A 12 15.55 -6.61 -13.52
N GLU A 13 16.09 -7.38 -12.57
CA GLU A 13 15.34 -8.47 -11.90
C GLU A 13 14.16 -7.94 -11.10
N SER A 14 14.37 -6.86 -10.33
CA SER A 14 13.31 -6.20 -9.57
C SER A 14 12.22 -5.64 -10.49
N LEU A 15 12.60 -5.04 -11.62
CA LEU A 15 11.66 -4.56 -12.64
C LEU A 15 10.89 -5.72 -13.28
N ARG A 16 11.54 -6.86 -13.55
CA ARG A 16 10.87 -8.05 -14.08
C ARG A 16 9.80 -8.58 -13.12
N ALA A 17 10.13 -8.67 -11.83
CA ALA A 17 9.18 -9.07 -10.81
C ALA A 17 8.02 -8.06 -10.67
N TYR A 18 8.29 -6.76 -10.81
CA TYR A 18 7.27 -5.73 -10.82
C TYR A 18 6.34 -5.85 -12.03
N VAL A 19 6.88 -6.01 -13.24
CA VAL A 19 6.10 -6.12 -14.48
C VAL A 19 5.19 -7.34 -14.47
N ALA A 20 5.61 -8.45 -13.87
CA ALA A 20 4.82 -9.68 -13.77
C ALA A 20 3.51 -9.55 -12.95
N LYS A 21 3.33 -8.43 -12.23
CA LYS A 21 2.13 -8.13 -11.43
C LYS A 21 1.03 -7.45 -12.23
N TYR A 22 1.37 -6.93 -13.40
CA TYR A 22 0.46 -6.25 -14.30
C TYR A 22 0.04 -7.19 -15.44
N PRO A 23 -1.14 -6.97 -16.05
CA PRO A 23 -1.59 -7.74 -17.21
C PRO A 23 -0.66 -7.63 -18.42
N SER A 24 0.10 -6.54 -18.54
CA SER A 24 1.08 -6.36 -19.61
C SER A 24 2.24 -5.43 -19.22
N GLN A 25 3.35 -5.53 -19.95
CA GLN A 25 4.50 -4.63 -19.81
C GLN A 25 4.12 -3.16 -20.06
N THR A 26 3.20 -2.90 -20.99
CA THR A 26 2.73 -1.53 -21.28
C THR A 26 2.02 -0.93 -20.07
N LYS A 27 1.20 -1.72 -19.36
CA LYS A 27 0.53 -1.27 -18.13
C LYS A 27 1.53 -1.02 -17.01
N ALA A 28 2.45 -1.95 -16.77
CA ALA A 28 3.52 -1.75 -15.80
C ALA A 28 4.38 -0.50 -16.11
N ALA A 29 4.69 -0.25 -17.39
CA ALA A 29 5.41 0.96 -17.77
C ALA A 29 4.56 2.23 -17.58
N GLY A 30 3.25 2.15 -17.79
CA GLY A 30 2.32 3.25 -17.55
C GLY A 30 2.20 3.65 -16.08
N SER A 31 2.46 2.73 -15.15
CA SER A 31 2.41 3.03 -13.71
C SER A 31 3.68 3.66 -13.16
N LEU A 32 4.80 3.49 -13.87
CA LEU A 32 6.10 4.06 -13.53
C LEU A 32 6.19 5.52 -14.00
N LYS A 33 6.49 6.42 -13.06
CA LYS A 33 6.66 7.86 -13.30
C LYS A 33 7.94 8.11 -14.08
N GLY A 34 7.81 8.77 -15.24
CA GLY A 34 8.94 9.18 -16.06
C GLY A 34 9.67 8.03 -16.76
N VAL A 35 9.07 6.85 -16.86
CA VAL A 35 9.68 5.68 -17.52
C VAL A 35 8.87 5.32 -18.77
N SER A 36 9.54 5.25 -19.92
CA SER A 36 8.89 4.88 -21.17
C SER A 36 8.76 3.36 -21.32
N VAL A 37 7.80 2.90 -22.13
CA VAL A 37 7.66 1.47 -22.49
C VAL A 37 8.95 0.94 -23.13
N GLY A 38 9.61 1.76 -23.96
CA GLY A 38 10.90 1.43 -24.58
C GLY A 38 12.03 1.28 -23.56
N THR A 39 12.06 2.14 -22.55
CA THR A 39 13.03 2.05 -21.43
C THR A 39 12.84 0.76 -20.66
N VAL A 40 11.60 0.42 -20.27
CA VAL A 40 11.30 -0.86 -19.59
C VAL A 40 11.75 -2.04 -20.46
N SER A 41 11.41 -2.03 -21.75
CA SER A 41 11.82 -3.08 -22.69
C SER A 41 13.33 -3.23 -22.79
N ASN A 42 14.07 -2.12 -22.87
CA ASN A 42 15.52 -2.16 -22.96
C ASN A 42 16.17 -2.71 -21.69
N ILE A 43 15.69 -2.30 -20.51
CA ILE A 43 16.18 -2.86 -19.24
C ILE A 43 15.92 -4.36 -19.17
N LEU A 44 14.69 -4.81 -19.44
CA LEU A 44 14.34 -6.23 -19.34
C LEU A 44 15.09 -7.14 -20.33
N ASN A 45 15.57 -6.57 -21.44
CA ASN A 45 16.34 -7.28 -22.47
C ASN A 45 17.86 -7.09 -22.33
N GLY A 46 18.35 -6.44 -21.25
CA GLY A 46 19.78 -6.26 -21.02
C GLY A 46 20.47 -5.22 -21.90
N ARG A 47 19.71 -4.37 -22.61
CA ARG A 47 20.23 -3.31 -23.50
C ARG A 47 20.39 -2.01 -22.73
N TYR A 48 21.52 -1.85 -22.05
CA TYR A 48 21.75 -0.74 -21.11
C TYR A 48 22.48 0.46 -21.71
N GLU A 49 22.98 0.36 -22.94
CA GLU A 49 23.91 1.32 -23.56
C GLU A 49 23.33 2.73 -23.67
N ASN A 50 22.02 2.83 -23.88
CA ASN A 50 21.31 4.10 -24.05
C ASN A 50 20.48 4.51 -22.83
N ILE A 51 20.76 3.94 -21.65
CA ILE A 51 20.02 4.22 -20.42
C ILE A 51 20.96 4.88 -19.42
N SER A 52 20.62 6.11 -19.02
CA SER A 52 21.38 6.83 -18.01
C SER A 52 21.27 6.17 -16.64
N ASP A 53 22.31 6.32 -15.82
CA ASP A 53 22.28 5.86 -14.43
C ASP A 53 21.18 6.55 -13.61
N GLU A 54 20.82 7.79 -13.96
CA GLU A 54 19.68 8.48 -13.35
C GLU A 54 18.36 7.75 -13.63
N MET A 55 18.16 7.25 -14.85
CA MET A 55 16.99 6.46 -15.20
C MET A 55 16.96 5.13 -14.42
N PHE A 56 18.11 4.46 -14.26
CA PHE A 56 18.20 3.26 -13.41
C PHE A 56 17.83 3.57 -11.95
N ARG A 57 18.31 4.69 -11.38
CA ARG A 57 17.91 5.12 -10.03
C ARG A 57 16.43 5.42 -9.93
N ASN A 58 15.84 6.06 -10.95
CA ASN A 58 14.40 6.34 -11.00
C ASN A 58 13.56 5.05 -11.06
N VAL A 59 14.00 4.05 -11.82
CA VAL A 59 13.33 2.73 -11.83
C VAL A 59 13.48 2.06 -10.47
N ALA A 60 14.71 2.00 -9.93
CA ALA A 60 15.00 1.37 -8.66
C ALA A 60 14.19 1.95 -7.48
N SER A 61 13.98 3.27 -7.44
CA SER A 61 13.19 3.92 -6.40
C SER A 61 11.70 3.60 -6.47
N GLN A 62 11.20 3.15 -7.64
CA GLN A 62 9.79 2.85 -7.86
C GLN A 62 9.47 1.35 -7.77
N VAL A 63 10.42 0.49 -8.14
CA VAL A 63 10.25 -0.98 -8.07
C VAL A 63 10.93 -1.63 -6.87
N GLY A 64 11.79 -0.89 -6.16
CA GLY A 64 12.54 -1.37 -5.00
C GLY A 64 11.61 -1.89 -3.91
N GLY A 65 11.81 -3.15 -3.53
CA GLY A 65 11.00 -3.83 -2.52
C GLY A 65 11.19 -3.30 -1.09
N VAL A 66 10.29 -3.72 -0.20
CA VAL A 66 10.23 -3.31 1.22
C VAL A 66 11.51 -3.68 2.02
N SER A 67 12.34 -4.60 1.51
CA SER A 67 13.49 -5.18 2.24
C SER A 67 14.84 -4.48 2.02
N ALA A 68 14.91 -3.35 1.31
CA ALA A 68 16.19 -2.68 1.03
C ALA A 68 16.98 -2.19 2.26
N THR A 69 16.41 -2.29 3.47
CA THR A 69 17.01 -1.80 4.72
C THR A 69 17.55 -2.89 5.65
N GLY A 70 17.52 -4.17 5.24
CA GLY A 70 17.92 -5.31 6.08
C GLY A 70 16.97 -5.60 7.26
N TRP A 71 15.91 -4.79 7.40
CA TRP A 71 14.85 -4.97 8.39
C TRP A 71 14.02 -6.22 8.07
N GLN A 72 13.87 -7.11 9.05
CA GLN A 72 13.03 -8.30 8.92
C GLN A 72 11.60 -7.96 9.31
N ILE A 73 10.68 -8.17 8.36
CA ILE A 73 9.24 -8.07 8.58
C ILE A 73 8.80 -9.33 9.31
N VAL A 74 8.03 -9.15 10.38
CA VAL A 74 7.47 -10.25 11.17
C VAL A 74 5.96 -10.24 10.99
N GLU A 75 5.38 -11.43 10.83
CA GLU A 75 3.95 -11.63 10.73
C GLU A 75 3.29 -11.51 12.12
N THR A 76 3.14 -10.27 12.59
CA THR A 76 2.38 -9.96 13.82
C THR A 76 0.90 -10.31 13.67
N GLY A 77 0.15 -10.29 14.77
CA GLY A 77 -1.32 -10.47 14.72
C GLY A 77 -1.98 -9.54 13.70
N ALA A 78 -1.71 -8.23 13.78
CA ALA A 78 -2.21 -7.25 12.82
C ALA A 78 -1.76 -7.52 11.37
N TYR A 79 -0.55 -8.05 11.14
CA TYR A 79 -0.11 -8.43 9.80
C TYR A 79 -0.98 -9.56 9.24
N GLN A 80 -1.23 -10.60 10.03
CA GLN A 80 -2.03 -11.75 9.63
C GLN A 80 -3.47 -11.35 9.34
N GLU A 81 -4.08 -10.54 10.21
CA GLU A 81 -5.44 -10.04 10.03
C GLU A 81 -5.60 -9.20 8.75
N ILE A 82 -4.70 -8.25 8.52
CA ILE A 82 -4.76 -7.39 7.33
C ILE A 82 -4.54 -8.23 6.07
N THR A 83 -3.62 -9.18 6.10
CA THR A 83 -3.36 -10.09 4.98
C THR A 83 -4.59 -10.93 4.66
N ALA A 84 -5.27 -11.44 5.69
CA ALA A 84 -6.51 -12.20 5.53
C ALA A 84 -7.62 -11.34 4.93
N VAL A 85 -7.79 -10.09 5.40
CA VAL A 85 -8.78 -9.16 4.84
C VAL A 85 -8.47 -8.81 3.38
N LEU A 86 -7.21 -8.51 3.05
CA LEU A 86 -6.78 -8.22 1.69
C LEU A 86 -7.02 -9.43 0.76
N SER A 87 -6.70 -10.64 1.23
CA SER A 87 -6.92 -11.88 0.47
C SER A 87 -8.39 -12.20 0.27
N ASP A 88 -9.22 -12.05 1.30
CA ASP A 88 -10.67 -12.25 1.20
C ASP A 88 -11.30 -11.25 0.22
N ALA A 89 -10.98 -9.96 0.38
CA ALA A 89 -11.46 -8.90 -0.50
C ALA A 89 -11.00 -9.10 -1.94
N GLN A 90 -9.73 -9.48 -2.15
CA GLN A 90 -9.22 -9.79 -3.47
C GLN A 90 -9.98 -10.96 -4.06
N ARG A 91 -10.14 -12.08 -3.34
CA ARG A 91 -10.73 -13.32 -3.85
C ARG A 91 -12.23 -13.19 -4.16
N TRP A 92 -12.98 -12.52 -3.28
CA TRP A 92 -14.44 -12.46 -3.34
C TRP A 92 -14.99 -11.14 -3.83
N ARG A 93 -14.12 -10.19 -4.20
CA ARG A 93 -14.49 -8.83 -4.64
C ARG A 93 -15.30 -8.07 -3.58
N ASN A 94 -15.02 -8.36 -2.31
CA ASN A 94 -15.66 -7.72 -1.18
C ASN A 94 -15.06 -6.33 -0.92
N VAL A 95 -15.83 -5.51 -0.21
CA VAL A 95 -15.38 -4.20 0.27
C VAL A 95 -15.27 -4.22 1.78
N THR A 96 -14.10 -3.86 2.31
CA THR A 96 -13.85 -3.85 3.75
C THR A 96 -13.09 -2.60 4.15
N TRP A 97 -13.46 -2.02 5.29
CA TRP A 97 -12.71 -0.93 5.90
C TRP A 97 -12.04 -1.42 7.17
N VAL A 98 -10.71 -1.51 7.12
CA VAL A 98 -9.87 -1.87 8.25
C VAL A 98 -9.48 -0.62 9.04
N THR A 99 -9.71 -0.65 10.34
CA THR A 99 -9.31 0.38 11.29
C THR A 99 -8.34 -0.20 12.31
N GLY A 100 -7.45 0.64 12.80
CA GLY A 100 -6.59 0.31 13.93
C GLY A 100 -5.64 1.46 14.23
N GLU A 101 -4.88 1.30 15.28
CA GLU A 101 -4.00 2.36 15.79
C GLU A 101 -2.91 2.80 14.79
N ALA A 102 -2.45 4.03 14.95
CA ALA A 102 -1.32 4.52 14.15
C ALA A 102 -0.06 3.71 14.49
N GLY A 103 0.64 3.23 13.45
CA GLY A 103 1.89 2.50 13.63
C GLY A 103 1.74 0.99 13.88
N CYS A 104 0.53 0.41 13.83
CA CYS A 104 0.34 -1.05 13.98
C CYS A 104 0.76 -1.91 12.77
N GLY A 105 1.21 -1.30 11.66
CA GLY A 105 1.76 -2.02 10.50
C GLY A 105 0.92 -2.01 9.22
N LYS A 106 -0.28 -1.40 9.21
CA LYS A 106 -1.19 -1.34 8.04
C LYS A 106 -0.53 -1.09 6.69
N SER A 107 0.15 0.05 6.55
CA SER A 107 0.82 0.45 5.31
C SER A 107 1.93 -0.52 4.90
N THR A 108 2.64 -1.11 5.87
CA THR A 108 3.71 -2.07 5.60
C THR A 108 3.11 -3.37 5.06
N THR A 109 2.11 -3.92 5.73
CA THR A 109 1.44 -5.16 5.33
C THR A 109 0.81 -5.03 3.94
N ALA A 110 0.11 -3.93 3.66
CA ALA A 110 -0.49 -3.68 2.35
C ALA A 110 0.53 -3.62 1.22
N ARG A 111 1.71 -3.03 1.48
CA ARG A 111 2.80 -2.99 0.50
C ARG A 111 3.41 -4.37 0.30
N VAL A 112 3.61 -5.15 1.36
CA VAL A 112 4.09 -6.53 1.24
C VAL A 112 3.11 -7.37 0.41
N TYR A 113 1.82 -7.28 0.71
CA TYR A 113 0.75 -7.94 -0.05
C TYR A 113 0.77 -7.55 -1.54
N LEU A 114 0.88 -6.25 -1.84
CA LEU A 114 1.10 -5.74 -3.21
C LEU A 114 2.36 -6.33 -3.85
N HIS A 115 3.40 -6.59 -3.07
CA HIS A 115 4.63 -7.14 -3.59
C HIS A 115 4.54 -8.63 -3.94
N GLU A 116 3.65 -9.37 -3.26
CA GLU A 116 3.51 -10.83 -3.36
C GLU A 116 2.38 -11.26 -4.30
N HIS A 117 1.43 -10.37 -4.58
CA HIS A 117 0.25 -10.68 -5.38
C HIS A 117 0.14 -9.84 -6.65
N LYS A 118 -0.57 -10.39 -7.65
CA LYS A 118 -0.87 -9.71 -8.92
C LYS A 118 -2.15 -8.87 -8.78
N GLU A 119 -2.29 -7.87 -9.65
CA GLU A 119 -3.52 -7.06 -9.77
C GLU A 119 -3.95 -6.37 -8.47
N VAL A 120 -2.99 -6.14 -7.57
CA VAL A 120 -3.17 -5.31 -6.38
C VAL A 120 -2.70 -3.90 -6.72
N PHE A 121 -3.50 -2.90 -6.39
CA PHE A 121 -3.20 -1.50 -6.65
C PHE A 121 -3.29 -0.73 -5.33
N TYR A 122 -2.16 -0.20 -4.88
CA TYR A 122 -2.06 0.56 -3.64
C TYR A 122 -2.08 2.07 -3.93
N ILE A 123 -3.03 2.77 -3.31
CA ILE A 123 -3.21 4.21 -3.40
C ILE A 123 -3.03 4.80 -2.01
N LEU A 124 -2.02 5.65 -1.85
CA LEU A 124 -1.85 6.43 -0.62
C LEU A 124 -2.71 7.69 -0.72
N CYS A 125 -3.71 7.82 0.16
CA CYS A 125 -4.59 8.97 0.23
C CYS A 125 -3.96 10.13 1.02
N SER A 126 -4.31 11.35 0.64
CA SER A 126 -3.84 12.57 1.29
C SER A 126 -4.95 13.62 1.38
N GLU A 127 -4.79 14.58 2.29
CA GLU A 127 -5.80 15.62 2.54
C GLU A 127 -5.93 16.63 1.40
N ASP A 128 -4.85 16.84 0.64
CA ASP A 128 -4.79 17.73 -0.52
C ASP A 128 -5.35 17.07 -1.81
N MET A 129 -5.66 15.78 -1.75
CA MET A 129 -6.18 15.02 -2.88
C MET A 129 -7.61 15.45 -3.25
N LYS A 130 -7.75 16.10 -4.41
CA LYS A 130 -9.05 16.44 -4.99
C LYS A 130 -9.56 15.31 -5.88
N LYS A 131 -10.81 15.40 -6.32
CA LYS A 131 -11.44 14.40 -7.20
C LYS A 131 -10.59 14.08 -8.46
N GLY A 132 -10.03 15.11 -9.10
CA GLY A 132 -9.21 14.91 -10.30
C GLY A 132 -7.90 14.19 -10.00
N ASP A 133 -7.27 14.49 -8.86
CA ASP A 133 -6.03 13.87 -8.42
C ASP A 133 -6.27 12.42 -8.01
N PHE A 134 -7.36 12.14 -7.29
CA PHE A 134 -7.79 10.79 -6.94
C PHE A 134 -7.97 9.90 -8.17
N VAL A 135 -8.70 10.37 -9.18
CA VAL A 135 -8.90 9.63 -10.43
C VAL A 135 -7.59 9.38 -11.16
N ARG A 136 -6.74 10.41 -11.27
CA ARG A 136 -5.43 10.26 -11.94
C ARG A 136 -4.48 9.35 -11.19
N GLU A 137 -4.53 9.34 -9.86
CA GLU A 137 -3.69 8.47 -9.05
C GLU A 137 -4.10 7.00 -9.18
N ILE A 138 -5.40 6.71 -9.25
CA ILE A 138 -5.89 5.36 -9.59
C ILE A 138 -5.44 4.99 -11.01
N ALA A 139 -5.67 5.86 -12.01
CA ALA A 139 -5.26 5.60 -13.40
C ALA A 139 -3.78 5.26 -13.49
N ARG A 140 -2.93 6.11 -12.87
CA ARG A 140 -1.50 5.90 -12.82
C ARG A 140 -1.17 4.55 -12.18
N THR A 141 -1.74 4.23 -11.01
CA THR A 141 -1.43 2.98 -10.30
C THR A 141 -1.80 1.74 -11.11
N VAL A 142 -2.92 1.79 -11.83
CA VAL A 142 -3.39 0.74 -12.76
C VAL A 142 -2.55 0.67 -14.05
N GLY A 143 -1.82 1.74 -14.38
CA GLY A 143 -0.94 1.80 -15.56
C GLY A 143 -1.58 2.48 -16.77
N ILE A 144 -2.56 3.33 -16.54
CA ILE A 144 -3.26 4.11 -17.57
C ILE A 144 -2.63 5.50 -17.66
N ARG A 145 -2.20 5.84 -18.88
CA ARG A 145 -1.73 7.18 -19.24
C ARG A 145 -2.92 8.12 -19.39
N THR A 146 -2.81 9.29 -18.77
CA THR A 146 -3.94 10.24 -18.67
C THR A 146 -3.81 11.45 -19.59
N GLU A 147 -2.70 11.57 -20.33
CA GLU A 147 -2.46 12.70 -21.22
C GLU A 147 -3.53 12.77 -22.32
N GLY A 148 -4.09 13.95 -22.56
CA GLY A 148 -5.12 14.18 -23.57
C GLY A 148 -6.54 13.77 -23.17
N TYR A 149 -6.74 13.12 -22.02
CA TYR A 149 -8.05 12.73 -21.53
C TYR A 149 -8.57 13.66 -20.43
N ASN A 150 -9.87 13.92 -20.45
CA ASN A 150 -10.56 14.55 -19.33
C ASN A 150 -10.84 13.51 -18.21
N ILE A 151 -11.16 13.99 -17.01
CA ILE A 151 -11.36 13.12 -15.84
C ILE A 151 -12.45 12.06 -16.04
N ARG A 152 -13.50 12.35 -16.82
CA ARG A 152 -14.58 11.40 -17.10
C ARG A 152 -14.10 10.27 -18.00
N GLU A 153 -13.30 10.59 -19.01
CA GLU A 153 -12.71 9.60 -19.91
C GLU A 153 -11.70 8.72 -19.19
N VAL A 154 -10.79 9.33 -18.40
CA VAL A 154 -9.85 8.59 -17.55
C VAL A 154 -10.60 7.62 -16.64
N TRP A 155 -11.71 8.05 -16.07
CA TRP A 155 -12.54 7.17 -15.24
C TRP A 155 -13.12 5.98 -16.01
N GLY A 156 -13.61 6.19 -17.23
CA GLY A 156 -14.07 5.11 -18.10
C GLY A 156 -12.97 4.08 -18.34
N LEU A 157 -11.77 4.55 -18.71
CA LEU A 157 -10.61 3.70 -18.97
C LEU A 157 -10.20 2.87 -17.74
N ILE A 158 -10.22 3.46 -16.54
CA ILE A 158 -9.92 2.73 -15.30
C ILE A 158 -10.89 1.57 -15.11
N LEU A 159 -12.18 1.82 -15.28
CA LEU A 159 -13.21 0.82 -15.05
C LEU A 159 -13.12 -0.30 -16.08
N ASP A 160 -12.99 0.06 -17.36
CA ASP A 160 -12.89 -0.92 -18.45
C ASP A 160 -11.68 -1.84 -18.26
N ASP A 161 -10.56 -1.31 -17.75
CA ASP A 161 -9.35 -2.08 -17.48
C ASP A 161 -9.49 -2.98 -16.25
N ILE A 162 -10.00 -2.45 -15.14
CA ILE A 162 -10.21 -3.22 -13.90
C ILE A 162 -11.16 -4.39 -14.15
N ILE A 163 -12.24 -4.19 -14.92
CA ILE A 163 -13.24 -5.24 -15.17
C ILE A 163 -12.68 -6.42 -15.99
N GLN A 164 -11.60 -6.21 -16.74
CA GLN A 164 -10.96 -7.27 -17.54
C GLN A 164 -9.91 -8.08 -16.77
N MET A 165 -9.55 -7.64 -15.55
CA MET A 165 -8.60 -8.33 -14.69
C MET A 165 -9.22 -9.57 -14.06
N ASP A 166 -8.37 -10.53 -13.67
CA ASP A 166 -8.85 -11.75 -13.02
C ASP A 166 -9.40 -11.40 -11.64
N ALA A 167 -8.53 -10.95 -10.73
CA ALA A 167 -8.88 -10.63 -9.34
C ALA A 167 -8.28 -9.30 -8.87
N PRO A 168 -8.78 -8.15 -9.38
CA PRO A 168 -8.25 -6.85 -9.01
C PRO A 168 -8.61 -6.46 -7.59
N LEU A 169 -7.66 -5.84 -6.89
CA LEU A 169 -7.82 -5.29 -5.55
C LEU A 169 -7.34 -3.84 -5.52
N LEU A 170 -8.22 -2.92 -5.13
CA LEU A 170 -7.84 -1.53 -4.81
C LEU A 170 -7.64 -1.39 -3.30
N VAL A 171 -6.45 -0.97 -2.89
CA VAL A 171 -6.11 -0.70 -1.49
C VAL A 171 -5.92 0.81 -1.31
N PHE A 172 -6.77 1.43 -0.51
CA PHE A 172 -6.70 2.86 -0.17
C PHE A 172 -6.14 3.03 1.24
N ASP A 173 -4.87 3.43 1.34
CA ASP A 173 -4.19 3.66 2.60
C ASP A 173 -4.33 5.12 3.07
N GLU A 174 -4.43 5.33 4.37
CA GLU A 174 -4.77 6.61 5.00
C GLU A 174 -6.09 7.22 4.48
N ALA A 175 -7.08 6.37 4.17
CA ALA A 175 -8.33 6.79 3.55
C ALA A 175 -9.17 7.75 4.43
N ASP A 176 -8.92 7.82 5.73
CA ASP A 176 -9.50 8.79 6.65
C ASP A 176 -9.16 10.25 6.31
N LYS A 177 -8.09 10.48 5.53
CA LYS A 177 -7.67 11.80 5.06
C LYS A 177 -8.43 12.29 3.83
N LEU A 178 -9.17 11.42 3.14
CA LEU A 178 -9.89 11.83 1.93
C LEU A 178 -10.93 12.91 2.22
N THR A 179 -11.02 13.91 1.33
CA THR A 179 -12.00 14.99 1.46
C THR A 179 -13.43 14.49 1.21
N GLU A 180 -14.45 15.15 1.78
CA GLU A 180 -15.86 14.77 1.57
C GLU A 180 -16.24 14.60 0.07
N PRO A 181 -15.84 15.48 -0.86
CA PRO A 181 -16.12 15.29 -2.29
C PRO A 181 -15.54 14.00 -2.88
N VAL A 182 -14.40 13.52 -2.39
CA VAL A 182 -13.80 12.26 -2.84
C VAL A 182 -14.56 11.06 -2.27
N PHE A 183 -15.03 11.13 -1.03
CA PHE A 183 -15.92 10.12 -0.44
C PHE A 183 -17.20 9.92 -1.25
N HIS A 184 -17.83 11.02 -1.69
CA HIS A 184 -18.99 10.94 -2.58
C HIS A 184 -18.66 10.32 -3.93
N TYR A 185 -17.44 10.51 -4.40
CA TYR A 185 -17.02 9.91 -5.65
C TYR A 185 -16.75 8.40 -5.50
N PHE A 186 -16.26 7.95 -4.35
CA PHE A 186 -16.14 6.53 -4.04
C PHE A 186 -17.49 5.81 -4.15
N ILE A 187 -18.59 6.47 -3.77
CA ILE A 187 -19.91 5.90 -3.96
C ILE A 187 -20.15 5.56 -5.45
N SER A 188 -19.77 6.45 -6.36
CA SER A 188 -19.89 6.18 -7.80
C SER A 188 -18.91 5.08 -8.28
N LEU A 189 -17.75 4.94 -7.64
CA LEU A 189 -16.77 3.88 -7.90
C LEU A 189 -17.33 2.50 -7.52
N TYR A 190 -17.79 2.36 -6.27
CA TYR A 190 -18.32 1.11 -5.75
C TYR A 190 -19.41 0.55 -6.66
N ASN A 191 -20.39 1.36 -7.07
CA ASN A 191 -21.51 0.88 -7.89
C ASN A 191 -21.09 0.28 -9.24
N LYS A 192 -19.94 0.68 -9.76
CA LYS A 192 -19.43 0.17 -11.04
C LYS A 192 -18.49 -1.02 -10.87
N LEU A 193 -17.87 -1.13 -9.70
CA LEU A 193 -16.91 -2.15 -9.34
C LEU A 193 -17.47 -3.27 -8.45
N GLU A 194 -18.70 -3.13 -7.97
CA GLU A 194 -19.41 -4.16 -7.20
C GLU A 194 -19.34 -5.50 -7.93
N GLU A 195 -18.97 -6.55 -7.18
CA GLU A 195 -18.73 -7.93 -7.64
C GLU A 195 -17.59 -8.11 -8.67
N LYS A 196 -16.85 -7.06 -9.01
CA LYS A 196 -15.79 -7.10 -10.02
C LYS A 196 -14.40 -6.81 -9.46
N CYS A 197 -14.32 -5.99 -8.41
CA CYS A 197 -13.06 -5.58 -7.80
C CYS A 197 -13.18 -5.60 -6.27
N GLY A 198 -12.20 -6.19 -5.61
CA GLY A 198 -12.03 -6.04 -4.16
C GLY A 198 -11.65 -4.61 -3.83
N VAL A 199 -12.13 -4.10 -2.70
CA VAL A 199 -11.70 -2.79 -2.19
C VAL A 199 -11.41 -2.87 -0.71
N VAL A 200 -10.20 -2.49 -0.31
CA VAL A 200 -9.82 -2.38 1.10
C VAL A 200 -9.41 -0.96 1.42
N PHE A 201 -10.03 -0.40 2.45
CA PHE A 201 -9.60 0.86 3.04
C PHE A 201 -8.82 0.60 4.31
N LEU A 202 -7.69 1.27 4.46
CA LEU A 202 -6.87 1.25 5.67
C LEU A 202 -6.90 2.65 6.27
N SER A 203 -7.27 2.75 7.55
CA SER A 203 -7.37 4.05 8.23
C SER A 203 -7.03 3.93 9.71
N THR A 204 -6.84 5.09 10.33
CA THR A 204 -6.85 5.20 11.79
C THR A 204 -8.27 5.08 12.35
N ASP A 205 -8.40 4.83 13.65
CA ASP A 205 -9.70 4.69 14.32
C ASP A 205 -10.55 5.98 14.31
N TYR A 206 -9.95 7.11 13.92
CA TYR A 206 -10.65 8.37 13.70
C TYR A 206 -11.79 8.24 12.68
N ILE A 207 -11.68 7.35 11.69
CA ILE A 207 -12.71 7.20 10.66
C ILE A 207 -14.06 6.79 11.23
N ALA A 208 -14.08 5.93 12.26
CA ALA A 208 -15.32 5.47 12.88
C ALA A 208 -16.10 6.67 13.47
N LYS A 209 -15.39 7.59 14.13
CA LYS A 209 -15.97 8.84 14.65
C LYS A 209 -16.46 9.75 13.52
N ARG A 210 -15.69 9.88 12.44
CA ARG A 210 -16.08 10.69 11.27
C ARG A 210 -17.36 10.17 10.62
N ILE A 211 -17.46 8.85 10.41
CA ILE A 211 -18.64 8.20 9.83
C ILE A 211 -19.84 8.33 10.78
N SER A 212 -19.67 8.05 12.06
CA SER A 212 -20.72 8.18 13.08
C SER A 212 -21.30 9.60 13.13
N ASN A 213 -20.43 10.63 13.12
CA ASN A 213 -20.86 12.02 13.04
C ASN A 213 -21.61 12.32 11.73
N GLY A 214 -21.10 11.84 10.59
CA GLY A 214 -21.77 11.99 9.30
C GLY A 214 -23.19 11.41 9.29
N LEU A 215 -23.38 10.24 9.89
CA LEU A 215 -24.69 9.62 10.06
C LEU A 215 -25.60 10.41 11.00
N ARG A 216 -25.07 10.82 12.17
CA ARG A 216 -25.81 11.60 13.18
C ARG A 216 -26.34 12.92 12.63
N TYR A 217 -25.52 13.63 11.86
CA TYR A 217 -25.88 14.91 11.26
C TYR A 217 -26.52 14.77 9.87
N GLN A 218 -26.85 13.54 9.44
CA GLN A 218 -27.46 13.25 8.14
C GLN A 218 -26.71 13.90 6.96
N LYS A 219 -25.37 13.93 7.06
CA LYS A 219 -24.54 14.43 5.97
C LYS A 219 -24.81 13.57 4.72
N PRO A 220 -24.98 14.19 3.54
CA PRO A 220 -25.20 13.45 2.31
C PRO A 220 -24.13 12.37 2.10
N GLY A 221 -24.50 11.25 1.46
CA GLY A 221 -23.57 10.17 1.09
C GLY A 221 -23.07 9.27 2.23
N TYR A 222 -22.95 9.75 3.48
CA TYR A 222 -22.41 8.94 4.60
C TYR A 222 -23.23 7.68 4.89
N LYS A 223 -24.57 7.76 4.80
CA LYS A 223 -25.46 6.60 4.97
C LYS A 223 -25.24 5.54 3.88
N GLU A 224 -25.09 5.97 2.64
CA GLU A 224 -24.89 5.11 1.48
C GLU A 224 -23.51 4.47 1.50
N PHE A 225 -22.48 5.26 1.76
CA PHE A 225 -21.11 4.78 1.96
C PHE A 225 -21.06 3.73 3.09
N TYR A 226 -21.61 4.05 4.26
CA TYR A 226 -21.62 3.14 5.40
C TYR A 226 -22.34 1.83 5.07
N SER A 227 -23.39 1.88 4.25
CA SER A 227 -24.09 0.67 3.80
C SER A 227 -23.21 -0.22 2.92
N ARG A 228 -22.32 0.34 2.11
CA ARG A 228 -21.49 -0.40 1.13
C ARG A 228 -20.27 -1.06 1.72
N ILE A 229 -19.77 -0.54 2.83
CA ILE A 229 -18.76 -1.24 3.63
C ILE A 229 -19.41 -2.28 4.57
N GLY A 230 -20.68 -2.66 4.34
CA GLY A 230 -21.38 -3.64 5.17
C GLY A 230 -21.76 -3.14 6.58
N ARG A 231 -21.74 -1.81 6.81
CA ARG A 231 -22.06 -1.17 8.11
C ARG A 231 -21.21 -1.67 9.27
N LYS A 232 -20.01 -2.17 8.99
CA LYS A 232 -19.08 -2.68 10.00
C LYS A 232 -17.65 -2.39 9.58
N PHE A 233 -16.85 -1.92 10.52
CA PHE A 233 -15.40 -1.82 10.34
C PHE A 233 -14.77 -3.15 10.77
N TYR A 234 -13.67 -3.51 10.12
CA TYR A 234 -12.78 -4.54 10.63
C TYR A 234 -11.79 -3.84 11.56
N GLU A 235 -12.04 -3.92 12.87
CA GLU A 235 -11.16 -3.36 13.90
C GLU A 235 -10.04 -4.37 14.18
N LEU A 236 -8.80 -3.95 13.96
CA LEU A 236 -7.62 -4.79 14.21
C LEU A 236 -7.39 -4.97 15.71
N GLU A 237 -6.89 -6.13 16.09
CA GLU A 237 -6.41 -6.33 17.45
C GLU A 237 -5.16 -5.46 17.71
N PRO A 238 -5.01 -4.88 18.92
CA PRO A 238 -3.86 -4.09 19.27
C PRO A 238 -2.58 -4.93 19.20
N THR A 239 -1.47 -4.29 18.83
CA THR A 239 -0.15 -4.92 18.93
C THR A 239 0.15 -5.27 20.38
N ASP A 240 0.53 -6.52 20.62
CA ASP A 240 0.78 -7.01 21.97
C ASP A 240 2.29 -7.13 22.29
N VAL A 241 2.57 -7.62 23.49
CA VAL A 241 3.96 -7.83 23.96
C VAL A 241 4.65 -8.95 23.16
N ASN A 242 3.91 -9.97 22.73
CA ASN A 242 4.46 -11.10 21.99
C ASN A 242 4.90 -10.69 20.58
N ASP A 243 4.13 -9.82 19.93
CA ASP A 243 4.47 -9.19 18.65
C ASP A 243 5.80 -8.44 18.77
N VAL A 244 5.95 -7.59 19.79
CA VAL A 244 7.20 -6.84 20.03
C VAL A 244 8.37 -7.78 20.30
N PHE A 245 8.16 -8.82 21.11
CA PHE A 245 9.17 -9.84 21.38
C PHE A 245 9.64 -10.54 20.10
N ALA A 246 8.70 -10.94 19.24
CA ALA A 246 8.99 -11.59 17.96
C ALA A 246 9.77 -10.65 17.02
N ILE A 247 9.36 -9.37 16.94
CA ILE A 247 10.05 -8.34 16.15
C ILE A 247 11.48 -8.12 16.64
N CYS A 248 11.70 -8.02 17.95
CA CYS A 248 13.03 -7.89 18.53
C CYS A 248 13.92 -9.07 18.13
N SER A 249 13.43 -10.29 18.34
CA SER A 249 14.18 -11.53 18.08
C SER A 249 14.54 -11.65 16.61
N ALA A 250 13.59 -11.43 15.70
CA ALA A 250 13.81 -11.49 14.25
C ALA A 250 14.80 -10.43 13.75
N ASN A 251 14.90 -9.29 14.45
CA ASN A 251 15.81 -8.21 14.10
C ASN A 251 17.12 -8.22 14.91
N GLY A 252 17.46 -9.35 15.54
CA GLY A 252 18.76 -9.61 16.17
C GLY A 252 18.90 -9.14 17.62
N VAL A 253 17.81 -8.70 18.27
CA VAL A 253 17.82 -8.39 19.71
C VAL A 253 17.29 -9.62 20.46
N THR A 254 18.21 -10.44 20.97
CA THR A 254 17.89 -11.71 21.66
C THR A 254 18.12 -11.66 23.18
N ASP A 255 18.91 -10.71 23.67
CA ASP A 255 19.13 -10.54 25.11
C ASP A 255 17.85 -10.08 25.82
N LYS A 256 17.42 -10.85 26.83
CA LYS A 256 16.16 -10.62 27.54
C LYS A 256 16.08 -9.23 28.17
N LYS A 257 17.17 -8.73 28.77
CA LYS A 257 17.17 -7.39 29.41
C LYS A 257 16.98 -6.29 28.37
N ASN A 258 17.54 -6.46 27.17
CA ASN A 258 17.36 -5.52 26.09
C ASN A 258 15.96 -5.59 25.47
N ILE A 259 15.38 -6.78 25.33
CA ILE A 259 13.99 -6.94 24.91
C ILE A 259 13.03 -6.28 25.91
N ASP A 260 13.23 -6.51 27.22
CA ASP A 260 12.41 -5.90 28.27
C ASP A 260 12.46 -4.36 28.22
N LYS A 261 13.62 -3.78 27.88
CA LYS A 261 13.73 -2.32 27.66
C LYS A 261 12.89 -1.85 26.47
N VAL A 262 12.91 -2.58 25.36
CA VAL A 262 12.13 -2.24 24.16
C VAL A 262 10.64 -2.35 24.47
N ILE A 263 10.19 -3.43 25.11
CA ILE A 263 8.79 -3.62 25.52
C ILE A 263 8.35 -2.49 26.44
N LYS A 264 9.15 -2.14 27.45
CA LYS A 264 8.84 -1.05 28.39
C LYS A 264 8.71 0.30 27.69
N GLU A 265 9.54 0.57 26.69
CA GLU A 265 9.42 1.81 25.90
C GLU A 265 8.17 1.77 25.02
N ALA A 266 7.92 0.65 24.34
CA ALA A 266 6.75 0.46 23.48
C ALA A 266 5.43 0.60 24.24
N SER A 267 5.34 0.09 25.47
CA SER A 267 4.14 0.21 26.31
C SER A 267 3.78 1.64 26.71
N THR A 268 4.72 2.59 26.59
CA THR A 268 4.44 4.03 26.84
C THR A 268 3.90 4.76 25.62
N CYS A 269 3.84 4.07 24.47
CA CYS A 269 3.45 4.62 23.17
C CYS A 269 2.50 3.65 22.45
N ASP A 270 1.63 2.98 23.21
CA ASP A 270 0.57 2.08 22.69
C ASP A 270 1.10 1.04 21.68
N PHE A 271 2.32 0.54 21.91
CA PHE A 271 2.99 -0.45 21.08
C PHE A 271 3.20 -0.04 19.60
N ASP A 272 3.31 1.27 19.30
CA ASP A 272 3.65 1.76 17.95
C ASP A 272 4.94 1.10 17.42
N LEU A 273 4.82 0.31 16.34
CA LEU A 273 5.92 -0.44 15.75
C LEU A 273 7.05 0.47 15.22
N ARG A 274 6.75 1.74 14.92
CA ARG A 274 7.76 2.73 14.56
C ARG A 274 8.66 3.05 15.74
N ARG A 275 8.11 3.05 16.97
CA ARG A 275 8.89 3.21 18.21
C ARG A 275 9.69 1.96 18.50
N VAL A 276 9.09 0.77 18.39
CA VAL A 276 9.78 -0.53 18.52
C VAL A 276 11.00 -0.59 17.61
N ARG A 277 10.86 -0.22 16.33
CA ARG A 277 11.97 -0.16 15.37
C ARG A 277 13.10 0.79 15.80
N LYS A 278 12.77 1.97 16.33
CA LYS A 278 13.76 2.93 16.84
C LYS A 278 14.47 2.41 18.09
N SER A 279 13.74 1.78 19.01
CA SER A 279 14.30 1.19 20.24
C SER A 279 15.24 0.03 19.92
N ILE A 280 14.88 -0.84 18.98
CA ILE A 280 15.77 -1.91 18.48
C ILE A 280 17.05 -1.32 17.90
N HIS A 281 16.95 -0.30 17.05
CA HIS A 281 18.11 0.37 16.49
C HIS A 281 19.04 0.94 17.59
N LYS A 282 18.46 1.62 18.58
CA LYS A 282 19.19 2.16 19.74
C LYS A 282 19.91 1.07 20.52
N VAL A 283 19.24 -0.05 20.79
CA VAL A 283 19.83 -1.20 21.50
C VAL A 283 21.02 -1.76 20.73
N LYS A 284 20.88 -2.01 19.42
CA LYS A 284 21.98 -2.54 18.60
C LYS A 284 23.24 -1.65 18.66
N ARG A 285 23.05 -0.33 18.56
CA ARG A 285 24.14 0.65 18.68
C ARG A 285 24.82 0.66 20.05
N MET A 286 24.10 0.36 21.13
CA MET A 286 24.69 0.27 22.47
C MET A 286 25.51 -1.01 22.68
N VAL A 287 25.18 -2.09 21.96
CA VAL A 287 25.86 -3.39 22.04
C VAL A 287 27.05 -3.48 21.07
N GLY A 288 27.23 -2.48 20.20
CA GLY A 288 28.34 -2.42 19.24
C GLY A 288 28.04 -3.11 17.90
N GLU A 289 26.76 -3.34 17.59
CA GLU A 289 26.26 -3.86 16.30
C GLU A 289 25.71 -2.75 15.39
#